data_AF-A0A925CJG0-F1
#
_entry.id   AF-A0A925CJG0-F1
#
_cell.length_a   1.000
_cell.length_b   1.000
_cell.length_c   1.000
_cell.angle_alpha   90.00
_cell.angle_beta   90.00
_cell.angle_gamma   90.00
#
_symmetry.space_group_name_H-M   'P 1'
#
loop_
_entity.id
_entity.type
_entity.pdbx_description
1 polymer ?
#
loop_
_entity_poly.entity_id
_entity_poly.type
_entity_poly.pdbx_seq_one_letter_code
_entity_poly.pdbx_strand_id
1 'polypeptide(L)' 'GIATDPECGEPLMRELRGLWNYRVRRFRIVYAINPKARVIRLMAVGHC' A
#
# COMPACT_ATOMS: atom_id res chain seq x y z
N GLY A 1 10.30 0.64 -4.50
CA GLY A 1 9.61 1.20 -3.32
C GLY A 1 8.38 1.95 -3.81
N ILE A 2 7.34 2.08 -2.98
CA ILE A 2 5.98 2.41 -3.46
C ILE A 2 5.86 3.71 -4.28
N ALA A 3 6.76 4.68 -4.14
CA ALA A 3 6.76 5.89 -4.97
C ALA A 3 7.19 5.67 -6.44
N THR A 4 8.04 4.67 -6.71
CA THR A 4 8.54 4.36 -8.06
C THR A 4 7.74 3.24 -8.70
N ASP A 5 7.35 2.26 -7.89
CA ASP A 5 6.52 1.12 -8.28
C ASP A 5 5.45 0.93 -7.21
N PRO A 6 4.26 1.53 -7.38
CA PRO A 6 3.17 1.42 -6.42
C PRO A 6 2.61 0.00 -6.29
N GLU A 7 2.82 -0.87 -7.28
CA GLU A 7 2.28 -2.24 -7.30
C GLU A 7 3.28 -3.26 -6.70
N CYS A 8 4.44 -2.80 -6.19
CA CYS A 8 5.44 -3.67 -5.55
C CYS A 8 5.05 -4.24 -4.19
N GLY A 9 3.83 -3.94 -3.71
CA GLY A 9 3.26 -4.48 -2.48
C GLY A 9 2.41 -5.73 -2.73
N GLU A 10 1.76 -6.21 -1.68
CA GLU A 10 0.81 -7.32 -1.75
C GLU A 10 -0.63 -6.77 -1.76
N PRO A 11 -1.47 -7.13 -2.75
CA PRO A 11 -2.86 -6.73 -2.75
C PRO A 11 -3.60 -7.39 -1.59
N LEU A 12 -4.36 -6.59 -0.83
CA LEU A 12 -5.20 -7.09 0.24
C LEU A 12 -6.52 -7.63 -0.33
N MET A 13 -7.06 -8.61 0.38
CA MET A 13 -8.20 -9.40 -0.08
C MET A 13 -9.42 -9.21 0.84
N ARG A 14 -10.55 -9.80 0.43
CA ARG A 14 -11.83 -9.77 1.17
C ARG A 14 -12.30 -8.32 1.39
N GLU A 15 -12.51 -7.93 2.64
CA GLU A 15 -13.01 -6.62 3.04
C GLU A 15 -12.02 -5.49 2.76
N LEU A 16 -10.74 -5.82 2.57
CA LEU A 16 -9.67 -4.85 2.28
C LEU A 16 -9.30 -4.80 0.80
N ARG A 17 -10.13 -5.37 -0.08
CA ARG A 17 -9.91 -5.34 -1.54
C ARG A 17 -9.74 -3.89 -2.02
N GLY A 18 -8.73 -3.65 -2.84
CA GLY A 18 -8.37 -2.32 -3.35
C GLY A 18 -7.32 -1.60 -2.50
N LEU A 19 -6.98 -2.16 -1.34
CA LEU A 19 -5.81 -1.77 -0.56
C LEU A 19 -4.63 -2.70 -0.84
N TRP A 20 -3.45 -2.22 -0.51
CA TRP A 20 -2.16 -2.87 -0.69
C TRP A 20 -1.37 -2.82 0.60
N ASN A 21 -0.58 -3.85 0.87
CA ASN A 21 0.35 -3.93 1.99
C ASN A 21 1.79 -3.91 1.48
N TYR A 22 2.60 -2.99 2.00
CA TYR A 22 4.04 -2.95 1.71
C TYR A 22 4.83 -3.03 3.01
N ARG A 23 5.68 -4.06 3.12
CA ARG A 23 6.58 -4.23 4.26
C ARG A 23 7.91 -3.54 3.99
N VAL A 24 8.30 -2.63 4.88
CA VAL A 24 9.61 -1.98 4.87
C VAL A 24 10.25 -2.11 6.24
N ARG A 25 11.28 -2.96 6.33
CA ARG A 25 11.94 -3.33 7.59
C ARG A 25 10.92 -3.81 8.65
N ARG A 26 10.72 -3.00 9.70
CA ARG A 26 9.83 -3.25 10.86
C ARG A 26 8.44 -2.63 10.72
N PHE A 27 8.15 -2.04 9.57
CA PHE A 27 6.87 -1.37 9.31
C PHE A 27 6.07 -2.09 8.23
N ARG A 28 4.74 -2.04 8.36
CA ARG A 28 3.78 -2.37 7.32
C ARG A 28 2.99 -1.11 6.96
N ILE A 29 2.91 -0.81 5.68
CA ILE A 29 2.18 0.33 5.13
C ILE A 29 0.97 -0.21 4.39
N VAL A 30 -0.23 0.20 4.80
CA VAL A 30 -1.47 -0.07 4.07
C VAL A 30 -1.80 1.16 3.23
N TYR A 31 -1.98 0.97 1.92
CA TYR A 31 -2.20 2.07 0.99
C TYR A 31 -3.16 1.71 -0.15
N ALA A 32 -3.69 2.73 -0.82
CA ALA A 32 -4.46 2.61 -2.05
C ALA A 32 -3.74 3.31 -3.21
N ILE A 33 -3.85 2.76 -4.41
CA ILE A 33 -3.25 3.32 -5.63
C ILE A 33 -4.37 4.00 -6.43
N ASN A 34 -4.21 5.29 -6.74
CA ASN A 34 -5.04 5.97 -7.73
C ASN A 34 -4.20 6.28 -8.98
N PRO A 35 -4.25 5.43 -10.03
CA PRO A 35 -3.41 5.61 -11.21
C PRO A 35 -3.82 6.83 -12.04
N LYS A 36 -5.10 7.22 -12.04
CA LYS A 36 -5.59 8.40 -12.77
C LYS A 36 -5.05 9.69 -12.16
N ALA A 37 -5.05 9.79 -10.83
CA ALA A 37 -4.52 10.94 -10.12
C ALA A 37 -3.00 10.92 -9.93
N ARG A 38 -2.34 9.78 -10.20
CA ARG A 38 -0.92 9.52 -9.85
C ARG A 38 -0.64 9.74 -8.36
N VAL A 39 -1.57 9.34 -7.51
CA VAL A 39 -1.49 9.51 -6.05
C VAL A 39 -1.55 8.14 -5.36
N ILE A 40 -0.75 8.01 -4.30
CA ILE A 40 -0.83 6.91 -3.34
C ILE A 40 -1.45 7.47 -2.06
N ARG A 41 -2.53 6.85 -1.59
CA ARG A 41 -3.17 7.23 -0.33
C ARG A 41 -2.74 6.27 0.76
N LEU A 42 -2.01 6.77 1.75
CA LEU A 42 -1.66 6.02 2.95
C LEU A 42 -2.89 5.92 3.85
N MET A 43 -3.26 4.70 4.23
CA MET A 43 -4.40 4.42 5.10
C MET A 43 -3.95 4.11 6.53
N ALA A 44 -2.86 3.36 6.66
CA ALA A 44 -2.30 3.00 7.95
C ALA A 44 -0.81 2.70 7.85
N VAL A 45 -0.09 2.91 8.96
CA VAL A 45 1.28 2.45 9.15
C VAL A 45 1.32 1.71 10.49
N GLY A 46 1.71 0.44 10.46
CA GLY A 46 1.91 -0.38 11.65
C GLY A 46 3.39 -0.68 11.89
N HIS A 47 3.77 -0.87 13.14
CA HIS A 47 5.07 -1.37 13.58
C HIS A 47 4.92 -2.79 14.13
N CYS A 48 5.88 -3.67 13.84
CA CYS A 48 5.92 -5.02 14.44
C CYS A 48 6.28 -4.99 15.93
#